data_AF-A0AAD2JLI1-F1
#
_entry.id   AF-A0AAD2JLI1-F1
#
_cell.length_a   1.000
_cell.length_b   1.000
_cell.length_c   1.000
_cell.angle_alpha   90.00
_cell.angle_beta   90.00
_cell.angle_gamma   90.00
#
_symmetry.space_group_name_H-M   'P 1'
#
loop_
_entity.id
_entity.type
_entity.pdbx_description
1 polymer ?
#
loop_
_entity_poly.entity_id
_entity_poly.type
_entity_poly.pdbx_seq_one_letter_code
_entity_poly.pdbx_strand_id
1 'polypeptide(L)'
;MTSHIHQSRYKVALPNCVRKVDIRTHEGVEAILKESDFSREYVAATLQDALEIRAKEELDQEDKICLSQVYTLMHYLSMNSDKDSNLLMEGIRESDIRLWFEIAIDEIKKLSAKPSWILTGILDDYEESVLHPCVTLCCHPVPVKIAFEAEFFHALANFIRARKGGTSLPSPLVCTSINAMVFWSFTVATKKPFDPKWSDEQYFDTLEECGMLEQFLRCVTVPQFPESDTLMTRLLNSIASCPNLLRTKFQEGMPCRDTLQALVDGKDGSKTERAVVMAILHGILGLVERITPIDENDLVKSQCGHCRESSTSQEFQRSLLLCSRCRHARYCSKECQRANWKEHKKICVPAATSK
;
A
#
# COMPACT_ATOMS: atom_id res chain seq x y z
N MET A 1 -37.00 15.38 -6.64
CA MET A 1 -37.17 14.66 -7.92
C MET A 1 -35.85 14.42 -8.66
N THR A 2 -34.72 14.97 -8.22
CA THR A 2 -33.38 14.81 -8.81
C THR A 2 -32.64 13.52 -8.43
N SER A 3 -33.01 12.82 -7.34
CA SER A 3 -32.31 11.58 -6.92
C SER A 3 -32.66 10.34 -7.76
N HIS A 4 -33.87 10.25 -8.30
CA HIS A 4 -34.29 9.11 -9.14
C HIS A 4 -33.70 9.14 -10.55
N ILE A 5 -33.35 10.33 -11.06
CA ILE A 5 -32.74 10.51 -12.39
C ILE A 5 -31.26 10.09 -12.37
N HIS A 6 -30.56 10.29 -11.24
CA HIS A 6 -29.18 9.81 -11.09
C HIS A 6 -29.10 8.29 -11.00
N GLN A 7 -29.99 7.62 -10.25
CA GLN A 7 -29.96 6.15 -10.13
C GLN A 7 -30.27 5.40 -11.43
N SER A 8 -30.97 6.02 -12.40
CA SER A 8 -31.33 5.35 -13.66
C SER A 8 -30.24 5.36 -14.72
N ARG A 9 -29.20 6.20 -14.57
CA ARG A 9 -28.12 6.36 -15.57
C ARG A 9 -26.97 5.35 -15.42
N TYR A 10 -26.81 4.76 -14.24
CA TYR A 10 -25.80 3.73 -13.97
C TYR A 10 -26.30 2.31 -14.22
N LYS A 11 -27.56 2.20 -14.63
CA LYS A 11 -28.30 0.96 -14.85
C LYS A 11 -28.29 0.63 -16.33
N VAL A 12 -27.35 -0.22 -16.71
CA VAL A 12 -27.16 -0.64 -18.11
C VAL A 12 -28.05 -1.84 -18.40
N ALA A 13 -28.76 -1.82 -19.52
CA ALA A 13 -29.53 -2.98 -19.97
C ALA A 13 -28.58 -3.93 -20.70
N LEU A 14 -28.52 -5.18 -20.24
CA LEU A 14 -27.76 -6.22 -20.94
C LEU A 14 -28.52 -6.66 -22.20
N PRO A 15 -27.84 -7.07 -23.29
CA PRO A 15 -28.48 -7.66 -24.44
C PRO A 15 -29.26 -8.90 -23.97
N ASN A 16 -30.51 -9.02 -24.38
CA ASN A 16 -31.40 -10.13 -24.00
C ASN A 16 -31.83 -10.19 -22.52
N CYS A 17 -31.50 -9.19 -21.69
CA CYS A 17 -31.96 -9.13 -20.30
C CYS A 17 -32.90 -7.95 -20.06
N VAL A 18 -34.08 -8.20 -19.48
CA VAL A 18 -35.05 -7.15 -19.10
C VAL A 18 -34.55 -6.34 -17.88
N ARG A 19 -33.58 -6.88 -17.14
CA ARG A 19 -33.09 -6.31 -15.89
C ARG A 19 -31.89 -5.40 -16.16
N LYS A 20 -32.01 -4.13 -15.77
CA LYS A 20 -30.88 -3.21 -15.80
C LYS A 20 -29.93 -3.49 -14.63
N VAL A 21 -28.63 -3.56 -14.92
CA VAL A 21 -27.57 -3.85 -13.94
C VAL A 21 -26.82 -2.57 -13.57
N ASP A 22 -26.54 -2.39 -12.28
CA ASP A 22 -25.81 -1.21 -11.80
C ASP A 22 -24.30 -1.45 -11.95
N ILE A 23 -23.65 -0.74 -12.87
CA ILE A 23 -22.23 -0.92 -13.20
C ILE A 23 -21.29 -0.52 -12.07
N ARG A 24 -21.81 0.09 -11.01
CA ARG A 24 -21.05 0.46 -9.81
C ARG A 24 -20.98 -0.69 -8.80
N THR A 25 -21.74 -1.76 -9.03
CA THR A 25 -21.79 -2.94 -8.14
C THR A 25 -20.99 -4.09 -8.73
N HIS A 26 -20.33 -4.89 -7.88
CA HIS A 26 -19.57 -6.06 -8.30
C HIS A 26 -20.45 -7.04 -9.08
N GLU A 27 -21.69 -7.25 -8.63
CA GLU A 27 -22.68 -8.11 -9.30
C GLU A 27 -23.09 -7.57 -10.67
N GLY A 28 -23.17 -6.24 -10.82
CA GLY A 28 -23.52 -5.61 -12.10
C GLY A 28 -22.40 -5.70 -13.13
N VAL A 29 -21.14 -5.56 -12.69
CA VAL A 29 -19.98 -5.77 -13.56
C VAL A 29 -19.84 -7.24 -13.94
N GLU A 30 -19.99 -8.18 -13.00
CA GLU A 30 -20.01 -9.62 -13.27
C GLU A 30 -21.09 -10.03 -14.27
N ALA A 31 -22.26 -9.40 -14.20
CA ALA A 31 -23.34 -9.64 -15.16
C ALA A 31 -23.00 -9.11 -16.56
N ILE A 32 -22.27 -7.99 -16.66
CA ILE A 32 -21.77 -7.43 -17.94
C ILE A 32 -20.70 -8.34 -18.55
N LEU A 33 -19.77 -8.85 -17.73
CA LEU A 33 -18.67 -9.69 -18.20
C LEU A 33 -19.12 -11.07 -18.71
N LYS A 34 -20.31 -11.55 -18.28
CA LYS A 34 -20.89 -12.82 -18.71
C LYS A 34 -21.59 -12.75 -20.07
N GLU A 35 -21.93 -11.56 -20.56
CA GLU A 35 -22.55 -11.35 -21.88
C GLU A 35 -21.46 -11.08 -22.92
N SER A 36 -21.07 -12.12 -23.67
CA SER A 36 -19.89 -12.12 -24.54
C SER A 36 -19.87 -11.00 -25.59
N ASP A 37 -21.04 -10.62 -26.13
CA ASP A 37 -21.17 -9.60 -27.17
C ASP A 37 -21.23 -8.17 -26.60
N PHE A 38 -21.65 -8.01 -25.34
CA PHE A 38 -21.74 -6.70 -24.70
C PHE A 38 -20.36 -6.16 -24.27
N SER A 39 -19.43 -7.07 -23.98
CA SER A 39 -18.12 -6.76 -23.40
C SER A 39 -17.18 -5.97 -24.32
N ARG A 40 -17.29 -6.07 -25.65
CA ARG A 40 -16.35 -5.38 -26.56
C ARG A 40 -16.90 -4.07 -27.10
N GLU A 41 -18.16 -4.02 -27.51
CA GLU A 41 -18.77 -2.83 -28.09
C GLU A 41 -19.04 -1.76 -27.04
N TYR A 42 -19.48 -2.14 -25.83
CA TYR A 42 -19.65 -1.20 -24.73
C TYR A 42 -18.31 -0.67 -24.21
N VAL A 43 -17.29 -1.53 -24.09
CA VAL A 43 -15.93 -1.09 -23.76
C VAL A 43 -15.37 -0.19 -24.85
N ALA A 44 -15.58 -0.51 -26.14
CA ALA A 44 -15.16 0.34 -27.25
C ALA A 44 -15.89 1.69 -27.27
N ALA A 45 -17.20 1.73 -27.01
CA ALA A 45 -17.99 2.96 -26.91
C ALA A 45 -17.54 3.79 -25.69
N THR A 46 -17.33 3.15 -24.54
CA THR A 46 -16.83 3.80 -23.32
C THR A 46 -15.41 4.34 -23.52
N LEU A 47 -14.56 3.63 -24.27
CA LEU A 47 -13.22 4.11 -24.67
C LEU A 47 -13.30 5.25 -25.68
N GLN A 48 -14.27 5.24 -26.60
CA GLN A 48 -14.50 6.30 -27.58
C GLN A 48 -15.02 7.58 -26.91
N ASP A 49 -15.98 7.47 -25.99
CA ASP A 49 -16.45 8.57 -25.15
C ASP A 49 -15.28 9.14 -24.34
N ALA A 50 -14.41 8.28 -23.80
CA ALA A 50 -13.20 8.73 -23.13
C ALA A 50 -12.23 9.48 -24.07
N LEU A 51 -12.09 9.07 -25.35
CA LEU A 51 -11.27 9.79 -26.33
C LEU A 51 -11.83 11.18 -26.67
N GLU A 52 -13.16 11.30 -26.76
CA GLU A 52 -13.84 12.57 -27.03
C GLU A 52 -13.77 13.52 -25.82
N ILE A 53 -13.96 12.99 -24.61
CA ILE A 53 -13.75 13.73 -23.36
C ILE A 53 -12.29 14.22 -23.26
N ARG A 54 -11.31 13.36 -23.63
CA ARG A 54 -9.87 13.70 -23.64
C ARG A 54 -9.50 14.80 -24.64
N ALA A 55 -10.36 15.13 -25.60
CA ALA A 55 -10.12 16.19 -26.57
C ALA A 55 -10.56 17.59 -26.08
N LYS A 56 -11.23 17.67 -24.92
CA LYS A 56 -11.68 18.94 -24.33
C LYS A 56 -10.53 19.68 -23.64
N GLU A 57 -10.52 21.01 -23.74
CA GLU A 57 -9.56 21.88 -23.03
C GLU A 57 -9.84 21.95 -21.52
N GLU A 58 -11.11 21.88 -21.12
CA GLU A 58 -11.56 21.82 -19.73
C GLU A 58 -12.55 20.67 -19.53
N LEU A 59 -12.39 19.92 -18.44
CA LEU A 59 -13.25 18.79 -18.09
C LEU A 59 -14.28 19.22 -17.03
N ASP A 60 -15.55 19.02 -17.35
CA ASP A 60 -16.63 19.22 -16.36
C ASP A 60 -16.76 18.01 -15.40
N GLN A 61 -17.69 18.09 -14.45
CA GLN A 61 -17.86 17.02 -13.46
C GLN A 61 -18.41 15.72 -14.10
N GLU A 62 -19.20 15.81 -15.17
CA GLU A 62 -19.78 14.66 -15.86
C GLU A 62 -18.69 13.92 -16.66
N ASP A 63 -17.79 14.66 -17.29
CA ASP A 63 -16.58 14.17 -17.96
C ASP A 63 -15.69 13.38 -17.01
N LYS A 64 -15.41 13.94 -15.82
CA LYS A 64 -14.59 13.29 -14.78
C LYS A 64 -15.21 11.98 -14.29
N ILE A 65 -16.53 11.95 -14.10
CA ILE A 65 -17.26 10.74 -13.69
C ILE A 65 -17.21 9.67 -14.77
N CYS A 66 -17.43 10.05 -16.03
CA CYS A 66 -17.38 9.14 -17.17
C CYS A 66 -16.00 8.49 -17.28
N LEU A 67 -14.92 9.31 -17.22
CA LEU A 67 -13.55 8.81 -17.19
C LEU A 67 -13.32 7.83 -16.02
N SER A 68 -13.73 8.17 -14.79
CA SER A 68 -13.59 7.29 -13.63
C SER A 68 -14.27 5.92 -13.83
N GLN A 69 -15.42 5.89 -14.50
CA GLN A 69 -16.15 4.65 -14.81
C GLN A 69 -15.45 3.80 -15.87
N VAL A 70 -14.91 4.43 -16.91
CA VAL A 70 -14.10 3.77 -17.94
C VAL A 70 -12.94 3.03 -17.28
N TYR A 71 -12.20 3.71 -16.41
CA TYR A 71 -11.03 3.12 -15.75
C TYR A 71 -11.40 2.05 -14.72
N THR A 72 -12.52 2.22 -14.02
CA THR A 72 -13.07 1.17 -13.13
C THR A 72 -13.46 -0.08 -13.93
N LEU A 73 -14.05 0.08 -15.11
CA LEU A 73 -14.37 -1.05 -15.98
C LEU A 73 -13.08 -1.74 -16.48
N MET A 74 -12.06 -0.95 -16.84
CA MET A 74 -10.75 -1.48 -17.21
C MET A 74 -10.09 -2.28 -16.08
N HIS A 75 -10.26 -1.85 -14.81
CA HIS A 75 -9.83 -2.63 -13.64
C HIS A 75 -10.44 -4.01 -13.58
N TYR A 76 -11.77 -4.05 -13.63
CA TYR A 76 -12.50 -5.29 -13.45
C TYR A 76 -12.18 -6.26 -14.59
N LEU A 77 -11.99 -5.75 -15.80
CA LEU A 77 -11.50 -6.53 -16.93
C LEU A 77 -10.07 -7.03 -16.70
N SER A 78 -9.17 -6.20 -16.16
CA SER A 78 -7.78 -6.59 -15.91
C SER A 78 -7.66 -7.64 -14.79
N MET A 79 -8.46 -7.54 -13.72
CA MET A 79 -8.45 -8.53 -12.63
C MET A 79 -9.01 -9.89 -13.03
N ASN A 80 -9.95 -9.93 -13.98
CA ASN A 80 -10.65 -11.16 -14.37
C ASN A 80 -10.10 -11.81 -15.65
N SER A 81 -9.12 -11.17 -16.31
CA SER A 81 -8.42 -11.76 -17.46
C SER A 81 -7.07 -12.34 -17.02
N ASP A 82 -6.97 -13.67 -16.93
CA ASP A 82 -5.72 -14.37 -16.58
C ASP A 82 -4.58 -14.15 -17.60
N LYS A 83 -4.86 -13.53 -18.76
CA LYS A 83 -3.91 -13.36 -19.87
C LYS A 83 -3.77 -11.95 -20.46
N ASP A 84 -4.69 -11.02 -20.18
CA ASP A 84 -4.80 -9.75 -20.94
C ASP A 84 -4.75 -8.47 -20.07
N SER A 85 -4.53 -8.59 -18.76
CA SER A 85 -4.48 -7.44 -17.83
C SER A 85 -3.38 -6.43 -18.17
N ASN A 86 -2.24 -6.89 -18.66
CA ASN A 86 -1.15 -6.02 -19.12
C ASN A 86 -1.45 -5.38 -20.48
N LEU A 87 -2.12 -6.10 -21.39
CA LEU A 87 -2.46 -5.60 -22.73
C LEU A 87 -3.46 -4.44 -22.69
N LEU A 88 -4.43 -4.48 -21.76
CA LEU A 88 -5.38 -3.39 -21.56
C LEU A 88 -4.70 -2.10 -21.07
N MET A 89 -3.66 -2.23 -20.24
CA MET A 89 -2.91 -1.08 -19.72
C MET A 89 -1.86 -0.55 -20.70
N GLU A 90 -1.29 -1.42 -21.55
CA GLU A 90 -0.35 -1.02 -22.62
C GLU A 90 -0.99 -0.07 -23.66
N GLY A 91 -2.32 -0.11 -23.80
CA GLY A 91 -3.06 0.81 -24.67
C GLY A 91 -3.37 2.18 -24.07
N ILE A 92 -3.10 2.40 -22.78
CA ILE A 92 -3.37 3.69 -22.11
C ILE A 92 -2.11 4.56 -22.14
N ARG A 93 -2.25 5.80 -22.61
CA ARG A 93 -1.14 6.77 -22.61
C ARG A 93 -0.82 7.22 -21.18
N GLU A 94 0.45 7.42 -20.87
CA GLU A 94 0.87 7.95 -19.56
C GLU A 94 0.20 9.29 -19.22
N SER A 95 -0.04 10.15 -20.22
CA SER A 95 -0.77 11.41 -20.08
C SER A 95 -2.19 11.21 -19.56
N ASP A 96 -2.85 10.13 -19.98
CA ASP A 96 -4.23 9.83 -19.59
C ASP A 96 -4.27 9.32 -18.14
N ILE A 97 -3.26 8.53 -17.73
CA ILE A 97 -3.09 8.09 -16.34
C ILE A 97 -2.79 9.30 -15.43
N ARG A 98 -1.96 10.25 -15.90
CA ARG A 98 -1.64 11.46 -15.14
C ARG A 98 -2.87 12.34 -14.93
N LEU A 99 -3.63 12.62 -15.99
CA LEU A 99 -4.90 13.34 -15.93
C LEU A 99 -5.88 12.68 -14.96
N TRP A 100 -5.91 11.35 -14.94
CA TRP A 100 -6.75 10.62 -13.98
C TRP A 100 -6.32 10.85 -12.53
N PHE A 101 -5.02 10.80 -12.22
CA PHE A 101 -4.52 11.11 -10.88
C PHE A 101 -4.82 12.56 -10.48
N GLU A 102 -4.70 13.51 -11.40
CA GLU A 102 -5.07 14.92 -11.17
C GLU A 102 -6.56 15.06 -10.78
N ILE A 103 -7.45 14.41 -11.52
CA ILE A 103 -8.89 14.36 -11.21
C ILE A 103 -9.13 13.72 -9.84
N ALA A 104 -8.50 12.57 -9.55
CA ALA A 104 -8.65 11.87 -8.28
C ALA A 104 -8.16 12.73 -7.10
N ILE A 105 -7.02 13.41 -7.26
CA ILE A 105 -6.48 14.34 -6.26
C ILE A 105 -7.46 15.47 -5.97
N ASP A 106 -8.04 16.09 -6.99
CA ASP A 106 -9.01 17.17 -6.82
C ASP A 106 -10.27 16.69 -6.06
N GLU A 107 -10.79 15.53 -6.41
CA GLU A 107 -11.95 14.94 -5.72
C GLU A 107 -11.60 14.58 -4.27
N ILE A 108 -10.45 13.94 -4.02
CA ILE A 108 -9.96 13.62 -2.68
C ILE A 108 -9.80 14.89 -1.84
N LYS A 109 -9.27 15.98 -2.41
CA LYS A 109 -9.17 17.29 -1.73
C LYS A 109 -10.55 17.84 -1.37
N LYS A 110 -11.54 17.75 -2.26
CA LYS A 110 -12.93 18.16 -1.97
C LYS A 110 -13.52 17.32 -0.84
N LEU A 111 -13.34 15.99 -0.88
CA LEU A 111 -13.80 15.08 0.17
C LEU A 111 -13.12 15.38 1.52
N SER A 112 -11.82 15.69 1.51
CA SER A 112 -11.04 16.05 2.71
C SER A 112 -11.63 17.26 3.45
N ALA A 113 -12.25 18.19 2.72
CA ALA A 113 -12.86 19.38 3.27
C ALA A 113 -14.31 19.19 3.72
N LYS A 114 -14.94 18.03 3.46
CA LYS A 114 -16.34 17.79 3.80
C LYS A 114 -16.53 17.70 5.32
N PRO A 115 -17.50 18.41 5.91
CA PRO A 115 -17.81 18.27 7.33
C PRO A 115 -18.15 16.84 7.74
N SER A 116 -18.84 16.07 6.89
CA SER A 116 -19.14 14.65 7.14
C SER A 116 -17.85 13.86 7.34
N TRP A 117 -16.91 13.96 6.40
CA TRP A 117 -15.61 13.31 6.50
C TRP A 117 -14.83 13.73 7.75
N ILE A 118 -14.71 15.05 7.98
CA ILE A 118 -13.93 15.60 9.11
C ILE A 118 -14.49 15.11 10.46
N LEU A 119 -15.81 15.02 10.59
CA LEU A 119 -16.51 14.71 11.84
C LEU A 119 -16.75 13.22 12.09
N THR A 120 -16.96 12.41 11.04
CA THR A 120 -17.35 11.00 11.19
C THR A 120 -16.35 10.05 10.56
N GLY A 121 -15.62 10.47 9.51
CA GLY A 121 -14.81 9.58 8.68
C GLY A 121 -15.63 8.62 7.82
N ILE A 122 -16.90 8.95 7.59
CA ILE A 122 -17.83 8.17 6.76
C ILE A 122 -18.09 8.95 5.48
N LEU A 123 -18.00 8.24 4.36
CA LEU A 123 -18.39 8.69 3.04
C LEU A 123 -19.63 7.90 2.60
N ASP A 124 -20.42 8.45 1.67
CA ASP A 124 -21.45 7.65 0.99
C ASP A 124 -20.86 6.74 -0.10
N ASP A 125 -21.61 5.75 -0.56
CA ASP A 125 -21.15 4.77 -1.58
C ASP A 125 -20.60 5.44 -2.85
N TYR A 126 -21.12 6.62 -3.21
CA TYR A 126 -20.67 7.34 -4.39
C TYR A 126 -19.35 8.07 -4.13
N GLU A 127 -19.22 8.71 -2.98
CA GLU A 127 -17.98 9.35 -2.54
C GLU A 127 -16.84 8.34 -2.36
N GLU A 128 -17.11 7.13 -1.85
CA GLU A 128 -16.12 6.06 -1.71
C GLU A 128 -15.64 5.53 -3.06
N SER A 129 -16.50 5.56 -4.08
CA SER A 129 -16.19 5.01 -5.42
C SER A 129 -15.01 5.70 -6.11
N VAL A 130 -14.61 6.90 -5.68
CA VAL A 130 -13.41 7.59 -6.19
C VAL A 130 -12.13 6.78 -5.94
N LEU A 131 -12.08 6.00 -4.85
CA LEU A 131 -10.89 5.25 -4.46
C LEU A 131 -10.75 3.92 -5.22
N HIS A 132 -11.83 3.37 -5.77
CA HIS A 132 -11.81 2.06 -6.44
C HIS A 132 -10.88 2.00 -7.66
N PRO A 133 -10.97 2.93 -8.64
CA PRO A 133 -10.02 2.94 -9.75
C PRO A 133 -8.57 3.24 -9.29
N CYS A 134 -8.37 3.85 -8.12
CA CYS A 134 -7.02 4.03 -7.55
C CYS A 134 -6.37 2.71 -7.17
N VAL A 135 -7.10 1.82 -6.50
CA VAL A 135 -6.62 0.48 -6.10
C VAL A 135 -6.12 -0.30 -7.32
N THR A 136 -6.91 -0.25 -8.40
CA THR A 136 -6.60 -0.83 -9.70
C THR A 136 -5.25 -0.42 -10.23
N LEU A 137 -5.05 0.89 -10.31
CA LEU A 137 -3.90 1.46 -10.98
C LEU A 137 -2.64 1.14 -10.19
N CYS A 138 -2.75 1.03 -8.86
CA CYS A 138 -1.68 0.55 -8.01
C CYS A 138 -1.24 -0.90 -8.28
N CYS A 139 -2.01 -1.71 -9.02
CA CYS A 139 -1.61 -3.06 -9.47
C CYS A 139 -0.62 -3.03 -10.66
N HIS A 140 -0.29 -1.86 -11.20
CA HIS A 140 0.56 -1.72 -12.38
C HIS A 140 1.73 -0.77 -12.12
N PRO A 141 2.94 -1.06 -12.65
CA PRO A 141 4.15 -0.30 -12.33
C PRO A 141 4.12 1.13 -12.85
N VAL A 142 3.65 1.37 -14.08
CA VAL A 142 3.60 2.70 -14.69
C VAL A 142 2.64 3.64 -13.92
N PRO A 143 1.38 3.25 -13.62
CA PRO A 143 0.54 4.09 -12.78
C PRO A 143 1.08 4.33 -11.37
N VAL A 144 1.74 3.36 -10.72
CA VAL A 144 2.36 3.59 -9.40
C VAL A 144 3.44 4.66 -9.47
N LYS A 145 4.30 4.61 -10.50
CA LYS A 145 5.30 5.66 -10.74
C LYS A 145 4.63 7.03 -10.90
N ILE A 146 3.59 7.11 -11.74
CA ILE A 146 2.85 8.36 -11.98
C ILE A 146 2.15 8.83 -10.69
N ALA A 147 1.62 7.93 -9.86
CA ALA A 147 0.99 8.26 -8.59
C ALA A 147 1.92 9.01 -7.64
N PHE A 148 3.18 8.56 -7.54
CA PHE A 148 4.21 9.24 -6.76
C PHE A 148 4.59 10.60 -7.38
N GLU A 149 4.82 10.64 -8.69
CA GLU A 149 5.16 11.89 -9.41
C GLU A 149 4.05 12.95 -9.34
N ALA A 150 2.79 12.53 -9.34
CA ALA A 150 1.63 13.41 -9.27
C ALA A 150 1.24 13.79 -7.84
N GLU A 151 2.02 13.38 -6.82
CA GLU A 151 1.72 13.60 -5.40
C GLU A 151 0.37 13.03 -4.93
N PHE A 152 -0.15 12.00 -5.62
CA PHE A 152 -1.42 11.36 -5.27
C PHE A 152 -1.39 10.78 -3.86
N PHE A 153 -0.33 10.05 -3.52
CA PHE A 153 -0.17 9.48 -2.19
C PHE A 153 -0.09 10.57 -1.11
N HIS A 154 0.52 11.73 -1.40
CA HIS A 154 0.51 12.85 -0.47
C HIS A 154 -0.90 13.42 -0.25
N ALA A 155 -1.68 13.59 -1.33
CA ALA A 155 -3.08 14.00 -1.23
C ALA A 155 -3.92 13.00 -0.44
N LEU A 156 -3.72 11.70 -0.66
CA LEU A 156 -4.39 10.63 0.07
C LEU A 156 -4.02 10.63 1.57
N ALA A 157 -2.75 10.88 1.90
CA ALA A 157 -2.31 10.99 3.28
C ALA A 157 -3.01 12.15 4.00
N ASN A 158 -3.11 13.31 3.33
CA ASN A 158 -3.79 14.48 3.85
C ASN A 158 -5.30 14.27 4.00
N PHE A 159 -5.93 13.52 3.10
CA PHE A 159 -7.32 13.12 3.22
C PHE A 159 -7.59 12.34 4.50
N ILE A 160 -6.78 11.33 4.79
CA ILE A 160 -6.92 10.53 6.03
C ILE A 160 -6.68 11.42 7.26
N ARG A 161 -5.65 12.28 7.20
CA ARG A 161 -5.29 13.22 8.28
C ARG A 161 -6.33 14.32 8.52
N ALA A 162 -7.12 14.69 7.52
CA ALA A 162 -8.14 15.74 7.64
C ALA A 162 -9.27 15.37 8.62
N ARG A 163 -9.44 14.07 8.91
CA ARG A 163 -10.39 13.58 9.89
C ARG A 163 -9.98 14.00 11.30
N LYS A 164 -10.85 14.76 12.00
CA LYS A 164 -10.53 15.38 13.30
C LYS A 164 -11.29 14.82 14.50
N GLY A 165 -12.17 13.82 14.37
CA GLY A 165 -12.84 13.32 15.57
C GLY A 165 -13.66 12.05 15.41
N GLY A 166 -13.58 11.21 16.44
CA GLY A 166 -14.38 10.01 16.69
C GLY A 166 -13.55 8.86 17.25
N THR A 167 -13.99 8.23 18.36
CA THR A 167 -13.49 6.94 18.89
C THR A 167 -13.85 5.75 17.98
N SER A 168 -13.93 6.00 16.69
CA SER A 168 -14.28 5.03 15.65
C SER A 168 -13.21 5.09 14.58
N LEU A 169 -12.95 3.94 13.96
CA LEU A 169 -12.04 3.83 12.83
C LEU A 169 -12.59 4.59 11.61
N PRO A 170 -11.74 4.97 10.63
CA PRO A 170 -12.24 5.40 9.33
C PRO A 170 -13.12 4.30 8.71
N SER A 171 -13.98 4.65 7.74
CA SER A 171 -14.81 3.66 7.02
C SER A 171 -13.97 2.41 6.66
N PRO A 172 -14.42 1.19 7.02
CA PRO A 172 -13.70 -0.04 6.69
C PRO A 172 -13.40 -0.16 5.19
N LEU A 173 -14.27 0.37 4.32
CA LEU A 173 -14.03 0.36 2.88
C LEU A 173 -12.91 1.33 2.46
N VAL A 174 -12.85 2.51 3.07
CA VAL A 174 -11.76 3.47 2.86
C VAL A 174 -10.43 2.87 3.34
N CYS A 175 -10.39 2.29 4.54
CA CYS A 175 -9.19 1.60 5.03
C CYS A 175 -8.79 0.41 4.15
N THR A 176 -9.76 -0.34 3.64
CA THR A 176 -9.55 -1.42 2.66
C THR A 176 -8.90 -0.90 1.39
N SER A 177 -9.41 0.20 0.85
CA SER A 177 -8.86 0.81 -0.36
C SER A 177 -7.43 1.30 -0.16
N ILE A 178 -7.16 1.97 0.97
CA ILE A 178 -5.82 2.47 1.33
C ILE A 178 -4.82 1.32 1.45
N ASN A 179 -5.18 0.30 2.24
CA ASN A 179 -4.31 -0.86 2.46
C ASN A 179 -4.08 -1.65 1.17
N ALA A 180 -5.10 -1.79 0.32
CA ALA A 180 -4.96 -2.42 -0.99
C ALA A 180 -4.03 -1.62 -1.91
N MET A 181 -4.19 -0.29 -1.99
CA MET A 181 -3.31 0.57 -2.76
C MET A 181 -1.84 0.40 -2.32
N VAL A 182 -1.56 0.49 -1.02
CA VAL A 182 -0.20 0.33 -0.47
C VAL A 182 0.36 -1.07 -0.74
N PHE A 183 -0.46 -2.12 -0.63
CA PHE A 183 -0.03 -3.48 -0.90
C PHE A 183 0.34 -3.70 -2.38
N TRP A 184 -0.52 -3.23 -3.28
CA TRP A 184 -0.30 -3.40 -4.70
C TRP A 184 0.87 -2.56 -5.18
N SER A 185 0.98 -1.30 -4.74
CA SER A 185 2.11 -0.44 -5.08
C SER A 185 3.43 -1.00 -4.56
N PHE A 186 3.47 -1.53 -3.34
CA PHE A 186 4.63 -2.23 -2.81
C PHE A 186 5.00 -3.45 -3.67
N THR A 187 4.01 -4.28 -4.00
CA THR A 187 4.22 -5.52 -4.75
C THR A 187 4.80 -5.25 -6.13
N VAL A 188 4.25 -4.28 -6.86
CA VAL A 188 4.77 -3.96 -8.20
C VAL A 188 6.12 -3.27 -8.13
N ALA A 189 6.31 -2.35 -7.18
CA ALA A 189 7.57 -1.63 -7.03
C ALA A 189 8.75 -2.56 -6.69
N THR A 190 8.52 -3.59 -5.86
CA THR A 190 9.59 -4.46 -5.36
C THR A 190 9.78 -5.76 -6.16
N LYS A 191 8.73 -6.34 -6.76
CA LYS A 191 8.85 -7.61 -7.52
C LYS A 191 9.06 -7.44 -9.02
N LYS A 192 8.58 -6.34 -9.60
CA LYS A 192 8.80 -5.98 -11.00
C LYS A 192 9.13 -4.48 -11.07
N PRO A 193 10.28 -4.08 -10.50
CA PRO A 193 10.62 -2.67 -10.41
C PRO A 193 10.62 -2.02 -11.80
N PHE A 194 9.94 -0.89 -11.94
CA PHE A 194 10.15 -0.01 -13.09
C PHE A 194 11.56 0.62 -13.07
N ASP A 195 12.18 0.70 -11.89
CA ASP A 195 13.59 1.01 -11.67
C ASP A 195 14.21 -0.07 -10.77
N PRO A 196 15.26 -0.80 -11.21
CA PRO A 196 15.89 -1.88 -10.45
C PRO A 196 16.43 -1.47 -9.07
N LYS A 197 16.42 -0.17 -8.73
CA LYS A 197 16.82 0.33 -7.43
C LYS A 197 15.81 0.07 -6.31
N TRP A 198 14.50 -0.02 -6.60
CA TRP A 198 13.45 -0.04 -5.57
C TRP A 198 13.57 -1.27 -4.66
N SER A 199 14.17 -1.05 -3.49
CA SER A 199 14.18 -1.98 -2.36
C SER A 199 12.98 -1.73 -1.45
N ASP A 200 12.67 -2.67 -0.55
CA ASP A 200 11.68 -2.47 0.52
C ASP A 200 11.96 -1.16 1.29
N GLU A 201 13.23 -0.89 1.65
CA GLU A 201 13.62 0.35 2.35
C GLU A 201 13.27 1.60 1.54
N GLN A 202 13.66 1.65 0.26
CA GLN A 202 13.37 2.82 -0.58
C GLN A 202 11.88 3.05 -0.80
N TYR A 203 11.11 1.97 -0.95
CA TYR A 203 9.66 2.06 -1.05
C TYR A 203 9.06 2.69 0.20
N PHE A 204 9.42 2.19 1.39
CA PHE A 204 8.86 2.72 2.63
C PHE A 204 9.36 4.12 2.97
N ASP A 205 10.61 4.47 2.62
CA ASP A 205 11.10 5.84 2.74
C ASP A 205 10.27 6.79 1.87
N THR A 206 10.01 6.42 0.60
CA THR A 206 9.15 7.21 -0.30
C THR A 206 7.72 7.31 0.23
N LEU A 207 7.19 6.21 0.80
CA LEU A 207 5.86 6.18 1.38
C LEU A 207 5.76 7.06 2.64
N GLU A 208 6.84 7.16 3.42
CA GLU A 208 6.92 8.04 4.58
C GLU A 208 7.11 9.51 4.18
N GLU A 209 7.89 9.81 3.13
CA GLU A 209 8.06 11.17 2.61
C GLU A 209 6.74 11.81 2.18
N CYS A 210 5.83 11.03 1.59
CA CYS A 210 4.48 11.50 1.28
C CYS A 210 3.49 11.37 2.47
N GLY A 211 3.93 10.84 3.60
CA GLY A 211 3.15 10.69 4.83
C GLY A 211 2.16 9.52 4.83
N MET A 212 2.20 8.66 3.81
CA MET A 212 1.30 7.51 3.69
C MET A 212 1.68 6.33 4.58
N LEU A 213 2.95 6.19 4.99
CA LEU A 213 3.36 5.10 5.87
C LEU A 213 2.68 5.21 7.24
N GLU A 214 2.65 6.42 7.81
CA GLU A 214 1.85 6.73 9.01
C GLU A 214 0.37 6.33 8.83
N GLN A 215 -0.24 6.72 7.71
CA GLN A 215 -1.67 6.46 7.47
C GLN A 215 -1.96 4.97 7.21
N PHE A 216 -1.02 4.25 6.59
CA PHE A 216 -1.09 2.80 6.45
C PHE A 216 -1.14 2.12 7.82
N LEU A 217 -0.27 2.53 8.77
CA LEU A 217 -0.29 1.98 10.13
C LEU A 217 -1.64 2.22 10.83
N ARG A 218 -2.28 3.37 10.60
CA ARG A 218 -3.63 3.65 11.13
C ARG A 218 -4.70 2.75 10.49
N CYS A 219 -4.58 2.46 9.20
CA CYS A 219 -5.60 1.71 8.46
C CYS A 219 -5.46 0.20 8.62
N VAL A 220 -4.27 -0.32 8.91
CA VAL A 220 -4.00 -1.77 8.98
C VAL A 220 -4.67 -2.46 10.18
N THR A 221 -5.03 -1.71 11.22
CA THR A 221 -5.72 -2.23 12.42
C THR A 221 -7.23 -2.38 12.22
N VAL A 222 -7.79 -1.79 11.16
CA VAL A 222 -9.23 -1.84 10.84
C VAL A 222 -9.59 -3.17 10.18
N PRO A 223 -10.69 -3.86 10.56
CA PRO A 223 -11.20 -5.00 9.83
C PRO A 223 -11.36 -4.68 8.32
N GLN A 224 -10.91 -5.60 7.47
CA GLN A 224 -10.80 -5.39 6.02
C GLN A 224 -11.80 -6.29 5.30
N PHE A 225 -12.26 -5.89 4.12
CA PHE A 225 -13.16 -6.70 3.29
C PHE A 225 -12.59 -6.94 1.88
N PRO A 226 -12.32 -8.19 1.47
CA PRO A 226 -12.37 -9.42 2.24
C PRO A 226 -11.26 -9.47 3.31
N GLU A 227 -11.48 -10.23 4.38
CA GLU A 227 -10.46 -10.42 5.42
C GLU A 227 -9.23 -11.13 4.83
N SER A 228 -8.14 -10.38 4.65
CA SER A 228 -6.86 -10.94 4.21
C SER A 228 -5.72 -10.46 5.12
N ASP A 229 -5.59 -11.10 6.28
CA ASP A 229 -4.45 -10.88 7.18
C ASP A 229 -3.11 -11.18 6.49
N THR A 230 -3.07 -12.11 5.55
CA THR A 230 -1.83 -12.52 4.88
C THR A 230 -1.15 -11.39 4.11
N LEU A 231 -1.90 -10.49 3.47
CA LEU A 231 -1.32 -9.39 2.69
C LEU A 231 -0.75 -8.30 3.61
N MET A 232 -1.51 -7.94 4.65
CA MET A 232 -1.10 -6.90 5.61
C MET A 232 0.09 -7.34 6.46
N THR A 233 0.07 -8.58 6.94
CA THR A 233 1.18 -9.15 7.70
C THR A 233 2.48 -9.19 6.89
N ARG A 234 2.41 -9.43 5.57
CA ARG A 234 3.59 -9.35 4.69
C ARG A 234 4.20 -7.95 4.66
N LEU A 235 3.39 -6.90 4.48
CA LEU A 235 3.87 -5.52 4.49
C LEU A 235 4.51 -5.16 5.83
N LEU A 236 3.84 -5.50 6.94
CA LEU A 236 4.35 -5.23 8.29
C LEU A 236 5.67 -5.98 8.56
N ASN A 237 5.80 -7.22 8.09
CA ASN A 237 7.05 -7.97 8.19
C ASN A 237 8.17 -7.37 7.32
N SER A 238 7.84 -6.81 6.14
CA SER A 238 8.79 -6.06 5.32
C SER A 238 9.25 -4.78 6.05
N ILE A 239 8.34 -4.02 6.68
CA ILE A 239 8.69 -2.86 7.54
C ILE A 239 9.62 -3.30 8.67
N ALA A 240 9.30 -4.39 9.37
CA ALA A 240 10.13 -4.93 10.45
C ALA A 240 11.54 -5.35 9.98
N SER A 241 11.70 -5.62 8.69
CA SER A 241 12.96 -6.03 8.05
C SER A 241 13.77 -4.85 7.50
N CYS A 242 13.30 -3.60 7.68
CA CYS A 242 13.94 -2.37 7.20
C CYS A 242 14.65 -1.61 8.34
N PRO A 243 15.88 -1.99 8.76
CA PRO A 243 16.52 -1.40 9.92
C PRO A 243 16.81 0.10 9.79
N ASN A 244 17.09 0.61 8.58
CA ASN A 244 17.34 2.04 8.39
C ASN A 244 16.06 2.87 8.52
N LEU A 245 14.95 2.36 7.99
CA LEU A 245 13.62 2.94 8.17
C LEU A 245 13.25 3.01 9.66
N LEU A 246 13.42 1.90 10.39
CA LEU A 246 13.13 1.87 11.83
C LEU A 246 14.02 2.83 12.62
N ARG A 247 15.30 2.98 12.24
CA ARG A 247 16.23 3.92 12.89
C ARG A 247 15.90 5.37 12.64
N THR A 248 15.40 5.72 11.46
CA THR A 248 15.28 7.13 11.05
C THR A 248 13.85 7.65 11.14
N LYS A 249 12.85 6.82 10.84
CA LYS A 249 11.44 7.23 10.74
C LYS A 249 10.58 6.80 11.93
N PHE A 250 11.06 5.86 12.74
CA PHE A 250 10.35 5.37 13.94
C PHE A 250 10.99 5.83 15.26
N GLN A 251 11.69 6.98 15.26
CA GLN A 251 12.18 7.59 16.49
C GLN A 251 11.06 8.34 17.24
N GLU A 252 11.25 8.57 18.54
CA GLU A 252 10.30 9.34 19.36
C GLU A 252 10.09 10.75 18.78
N GLY A 253 8.82 11.17 18.68
CA GLY A 253 8.42 12.44 18.05
C GLY A 253 8.29 12.37 16.53
N MET A 254 8.60 11.23 15.89
CA MET A 254 8.29 11.01 14.48
C MET A 254 6.86 10.48 14.31
N PRO A 255 6.14 10.88 13.24
CA PRO A 255 4.73 10.50 13.04
C PRO A 255 4.47 9.00 13.09
N CYS A 256 5.32 8.18 12.45
CA CYS A 256 5.21 6.72 12.45
C CYS A 256 5.38 6.11 13.85
N ARG A 257 6.32 6.61 14.67
CA ARG A 257 6.52 6.12 16.04
C ARG A 257 5.33 6.46 16.92
N ASP A 258 4.90 7.71 16.89
CA ASP A 258 3.82 8.19 17.76
C ASP A 258 2.51 7.48 17.41
N THR A 259 2.26 7.28 16.12
CA THR A 259 1.12 6.50 15.63
C THR A 259 1.22 5.03 16.07
N LEU A 260 2.37 4.38 15.87
CA LEU A 260 2.58 2.99 16.30
C LEU A 260 2.37 2.82 17.80
N GLN A 261 2.89 3.74 18.62
CA GLN A 261 2.70 3.71 20.07
C GLN A 261 1.23 3.91 20.44
N ALA A 262 0.53 4.87 19.81
CA ALA A 262 -0.88 5.10 20.07
C ALA A 262 -1.75 3.87 19.73
N LEU A 263 -1.44 3.17 18.63
CA LEU A 263 -2.11 1.94 18.22
C LEU A 263 -1.89 0.83 19.27
N VAL A 264 -0.63 0.61 19.65
CA VAL A 264 -0.24 -0.41 20.65
C VAL A 264 -0.87 -0.13 22.02
N ASP A 265 -0.93 1.14 22.43
CA ASP A 265 -1.54 1.55 23.70
C ASP A 265 -3.08 1.53 23.67
N GLY A 266 -3.70 1.31 22.50
CA GLY A 266 -5.16 1.45 22.30
C GLY A 266 -5.66 2.88 22.49
N LYS A 267 -4.79 3.88 22.31
CA LYS A 267 -5.08 5.32 22.44
C LYS A 267 -5.43 5.99 21.11
N ASP A 268 -5.36 5.25 20.01
CA ASP A 268 -5.78 5.69 18.68
C ASP A 268 -7.31 5.82 18.54
N GLY A 269 -8.05 5.42 19.57
CA GLY A 269 -9.51 5.46 19.59
C GLY A 269 -10.16 4.27 18.89
N SER A 270 -9.40 3.23 18.51
CA SER A 270 -9.94 2.02 17.89
C SER A 270 -10.05 0.87 18.87
N LYS A 271 -11.16 0.13 18.81
CA LYS A 271 -11.20 -1.23 19.35
C LYS A 271 -10.66 -2.15 18.26
N THR A 272 -9.35 -2.38 18.27
CA THR A 272 -8.72 -3.24 17.25
C THR A 272 -9.13 -4.70 17.44
N GLU A 273 -9.67 -5.32 16.38
CA GLU A 273 -10.06 -6.75 16.37
C GLU A 273 -9.05 -7.65 15.64
N ARG A 274 -7.97 -7.08 15.09
CA ARG A 274 -6.96 -7.81 14.30
C ARG A 274 -5.77 -8.26 15.16
N ALA A 275 -5.98 -9.30 15.96
CA ALA A 275 -4.98 -9.78 16.94
C ALA A 275 -3.61 -10.11 16.31
N VAL A 276 -3.56 -10.71 15.12
CA VAL A 276 -2.30 -11.04 14.43
C VAL A 276 -1.55 -9.77 14.01
N VAL A 277 -2.26 -8.78 13.47
CA VAL A 277 -1.68 -7.48 13.11
C VAL A 277 -1.11 -6.80 14.35
N MET A 278 -1.87 -6.75 15.44
CA MET A 278 -1.41 -6.14 16.70
C MET A 278 -0.16 -6.82 17.25
N ALA A 279 -0.08 -8.15 17.18
CA ALA A 279 1.13 -8.87 17.60
C ALA A 279 2.37 -8.46 16.80
N ILE A 280 2.23 -8.21 15.50
CA ILE A 280 3.33 -7.71 14.66
C ILE A 280 3.66 -6.26 15.00
N LEU A 281 2.67 -5.39 15.21
CA LEU A 281 2.90 -3.99 15.61
C LEU A 281 3.64 -3.90 16.95
N HIS A 282 3.27 -4.72 17.95
CA HIS A 282 4.05 -4.86 19.18
C HIS A 282 5.49 -5.33 18.91
N GLY A 283 5.66 -6.28 17.98
CA GLY A 283 6.97 -6.75 17.54
C GLY A 283 7.82 -5.62 16.95
N ILE A 284 7.24 -4.80 16.05
CA ILE A 284 7.90 -3.63 15.45
C ILE A 284 8.26 -2.61 16.53
N LEU A 285 7.34 -2.29 17.45
CA LEU A 285 7.59 -1.34 18.54
C LEU A 285 8.78 -1.80 19.40
N GLY A 286 8.81 -3.08 19.76
CA GLY A 286 9.91 -3.67 20.52
C GLY A 286 11.21 -3.79 19.72
N LEU A 287 11.16 -3.87 18.38
CA LEU A 287 12.36 -3.75 17.54
C LEU A 287 12.88 -2.32 17.55
N VAL A 288 12.00 -1.33 17.37
CA VAL A 288 12.34 0.10 17.42
C VAL A 288 13.00 0.47 18.74
N GLU A 289 12.46 0.01 19.87
CA GLU A 289 13.04 0.24 21.22
C GLU A 289 14.41 -0.42 21.41
N ARG A 290 14.71 -1.48 20.65
CA ARG A 290 16.04 -2.11 20.61
C ARG A 290 16.98 -1.45 19.60
N ILE A 291 16.44 -0.61 18.73
CA ILE A 291 17.12 0.05 17.59
C ILE A 291 17.29 1.57 17.83
N THR A 292 16.74 2.13 18.93
CA THR A 292 16.95 3.53 19.37
C THR A 292 18.42 3.90 19.42
N PRO A 293 18.75 5.18 19.16
CA PRO A 293 19.88 5.56 18.34
C PRO A 293 21.18 5.01 18.90
N ILE A 294 21.99 4.47 17.99
CA ILE A 294 23.42 4.27 18.23
C ILE A 294 23.95 5.61 18.74
N ASP A 295 24.21 5.72 20.05
CA ASP A 295 25.26 6.60 20.53
C ASP A 295 26.46 6.27 19.65
N GLU A 296 27.11 7.23 19.01
CA GLU A 296 28.29 6.98 18.17
C GLU A 296 29.39 6.19 18.92
N ASN A 297 29.28 6.08 20.26
CA ASN A 297 30.08 5.21 21.12
C ASN A 297 29.62 3.75 21.27
N ASP A 298 28.42 3.35 20.84
CA ASP A 298 27.92 1.98 21.03
C ASP A 298 28.31 1.07 19.86
N LEU A 299 29.62 0.87 19.76
CA LEU A 299 30.24 -0.29 19.13
C LEU A 299 29.70 -1.55 19.83
N VAL A 300 28.53 -2.06 19.41
CA VAL A 300 27.94 -3.32 19.86
C VAL A 300 29.07 -4.31 20.11
N LYS A 301 29.34 -4.62 21.39
CA LYS A 301 30.40 -5.55 21.82
C LYS A 301 30.18 -6.87 21.08
N SER A 302 30.84 -6.99 19.95
CA SER A 302 30.70 -8.13 19.08
C SER A 302 31.58 -9.21 19.68
N GLN A 303 30.95 -10.23 20.26
CA GLN A 303 31.64 -11.35 20.89
C GLN A 303 31.82 -12.51 19.92
N CYS A 304 32.92 -13.24 20.08
CA CYS A 304 33.14 -14.49 19.35
C CYS A 304 32.09 -15.54 19.74
N GLY A 305 31.42 -16.14 18.77
CA GLY A 305 30.40 -17.18 18.99
C GLY A 305 30.93 -18.48 19.60
N HIS A 306 32.25 -18.64 19.74
CA HIS A 306 32.88 -19.80 20.39
C HIS A 306 33.51 -19.45 21.73
N CYS A 307 34.59 -18.64 21.73
CA CYS A 307 35.37 -18.34 22.93
C CYS A 307 34.78 -17.20 23.77
N ARG A 308 33.73 -16.52 23.28
CA ARG A 308 33.07 -15.38 23.94
C ARG A 308 33.97 -14.18 24.22
N GLU A 309 35.18 -14.16 23.65
CA GLU A 309 36.05 -13.00 23.68
C GLU A 309 35.33 -11.80 23.07
N SER A 310 35.36 -10.66 23.77
CA SER A 310 34.69 -9.44 23.36
C SER A 310 35.60 -8.25 23.67
N SER A 311 35.69 -7.32 22.72
CA SER A 311 36.43 -6.06 22.90
C SER A 311 35.61 -4.90 22.36
N THR A 312 35.76 -3.75 23.01
CA THR A 312 35.24 -2.45 22.55
C THR A 312 36.15 -1.81 21.51
N SER A 313 37.35 -2.35 21.25
CA SER A 313 38.25 -1.79 20.25
C SER A 313 37.69 -1.99 18.83
N GLN A 314 37.62 -0.89 18.07
CA GLN A 314 37.10 -0.90 16.71
C GLN A 314 37.92 -1.81 15.78
N GLU A 315 39.22 -1.97 16.05
CA GLU A 315 40.11 -2.90 15.37
C GLU A 315 39.69 -4.35 15.56
N PHE A 316 39.38 -4.75 16.80
CA PHE A 316 38.89 -6.10 17.09
C PHE A 316 37.53 -6.37 16.44
N GLN A 317 36.64 -5.39 16.45
CA GLN A 317 35.32 -5.55 15.85
C GLN A 317 35.39 -5.70 14.33
N ARG A 318 36.31 -5.00 13.66
CA ARG A 318 36.59 -5.17 12.23
C ARG A 318 37.32 -6.47 11.92
N SER A 319 38.09 -7.02 12.86
CA SER A 319 38.83 -8.28 12.65
C SER A 319 37.98 -9.54 12.82
N LEU A 320 36.74 -9.43 13.33
CA LEU A 320 35.85 -10.58 13.47
C LEU A 320 35.39 -11.13 12.11
N LEU A 321 35.60 -12.42 11.92
CA LEU A 321 35.14 -13.17 10.76
C LEU A 321 33.64 -13.43 10.87
N LEU A 322 32.90 -13.10 9.81
CA LEU A 322 31.50 -13.46 9.69
C LEU A 322 31.33 -14.88 9.13
N CYS A 323 30.30 -15.58 9.59
CA CYS A 323 29.90 -16.84 8.97
C CYS A 323 29.57 -16.61 7.49
N SER A 324 30.27 -17.29 6.58
CA SER A 324 30.07 -17.13 5.14
C SER A 324 28.67 -17.49 4.66
N ARG A 325 27.97 -18.38 5.39
CA ARG A 325 26.60 -18.82 5.06
C ARG A 325 25.55 -17.82 5.54
N CYS A 326 25.51 -17.52 6.84
CA CYS A 326 24.43 -16.69 7.39
C CYS A 326 24.79 -15.21 7.52
N ARG A 327 26.07 -14.84 7.52
CA ARG A 327 26.58 -13.49 7.80
C ARG A 327 26.16 -12.88 9.16
N HIS A 328 25.53 -13.65 10.05
CA HIS A 328 25.08 -13.20 11.36
C HIS A 328 26.05 -13.55 12.51
N ALA A 329 26.63 -14.76 12.51
CA ALA A 329 27.56 -15.18 13.57
C ALA A 329 28.98 -14.65 13.32
N ARG A 330 29.66 -14.21 14.39
CA ARG A 330 31.01 -13.63 14.38
C ARG A 330 32.01 -14.51 15.11
N TYR A 331 33.25 -14.57 14.62
CA TYR A 331 34.32 -15.38 15.20
C TYR A 331 35.66 -14.65 15.14
N CYS A 332 36.47 -14.73 16.19
CA CYS A 332 37.83 -14.17 16.14
C CYS A 332 38.75 -14.93 15.18
N SER A 333 38.42 -16.18 14.84
CA SER A 333 39.23 -17.00 13.95
C SER A 333 38.42 -18.12 13.28
N LYS A 334 38.99 -18.73 12.24
CA LYS A 334 38.38 -19.89 11.55
C LYS A 334 38.29 -21.10 12.48
N GLU A 335 39.20 -21.21 13.43
CA GLU A 335 39.24 -22.26 14.45
C GLU A 335 38.02 -22.13 15.37
N CYS A 336 37.72 -20.92 15.85
CA CYS A 336 36.52 -20.65 16.63
C CYS A 336 35.23 -20.94 15.84
N GLN A 337 35.18 -20.58 14.56
CA GLN A 337 34.05 -20.92 13.70
C GLN A 337 33.84 -22.43 13.58
N ARG A 338 34.92 -23.19 13.33
CA ARG A 338 34.89 -24.66 13.22
C ARG A 338 34.47 -25.32 14.54
N ALA A 339 34.99 -24.82 15.66
CA ALA A 339 34.67 -25.36 16.98
C ALA A 339 33.21 -25.11 17.36
N ASN A 340 32.64 -23.95 17.00
CA ASN A 340 31.21 -23.68 17.20
C ASN A 340 30.29 -24.33 16.15
N TRP A 341 30.83 -24.91 15.08
CA TRP A 341 30.02 -25.35 13.93
C TRP A 341 28.94 -26.39 14.31
N LYS A 342 29.25 -27.32 15.23
CA LYS A 342 28.29 -28.36 15.66
C LYS A 342 27.01 -27.78 16.25
N GLU A 343 27.11 -26.68 17.00
CA GLU A 343 25.97 -25.98 17.58
C GLU A 343 25.40 -24.94 16.61
N HIS A 344 26.26 -24.12 16.00
CA HIS A 344 25.84 -23.07 15.08
C HIS A 344 25.05 -23.60 13.87
N LYS A 345 25.43 -24.76 13.32
CA LYS A 345 24.74 -25.33 12.13
C LYS A 345 23.25 -25.57 12.36
N LYS A 346 22.81 -25.79 13.61
CA LYS A 346 21.39 -26.01 13.96
C LYS A 346 20.54 -24.75 13.73
N ILE A 347 21.17 -23.58 13.79
CA ILE A 347 20.52 -22.27 13.68
C ILE A 347 21.05 -21.45 12.49
N CYS A 348 21.88 -22.04 11.62
CA CYS A 348 22.54 -21.33 10.52
C CYS A 348 21.63 -21.26 9.28
N VAL A 349 20.96 -20.12 9.09
CA VAL A 349 20.13 -19.83 7.90
C VAL A 349 20.96 -19.07 6.86
N PRO A 350 20.98 -19.48 5.57
CA PRO A 350 21.66 -18.71 4.52
C PRO A 350 21.19 -17.26 4.48
N ALA A 351 22.13 -16.32 4.40
CA ALA A 351 21.80 -14.93 4.11
C ALA A 351 21.11 -14.89 2.74
N ALA A 352 20.01 -14.14 2.61
CA ALA A 352 19.32 -13.98 1.33
C ALA A 352 20.34 -13.49 0.28
N THR A 353 20.71 -14.38 -0.65
CA THR A 353 21.56 -14.01 -1.76
C THR A 353 20.67 -13.29 -2.75
N SER A 354 20.88 -11.99 -2.93
CA SER A 354 20.35 -11.25 -4.07
C SER A 354 20.79 -12.00 -5.33
N LYS A 355 19.84 -12.63 -6.01
CA LYS A 355 20.02 -13.28 -7.30
C LYS A 355 19.00 -12.71 -8.26
#